data_AF-A0A8H6ZF32-F1
#
_entry.id   AF-A0A8H6ZF32-F1
#
_cell.length_a   1.000
_cell.length_b   1.000
_cell.length_c   1.000
_cell.angle_alpha   90.00
_cell.angle_beta   90.00
_cell.angle_gamma   90.00
#
_symmetry.space_group_name_H-M   'P 1'
#
loop_
_entity.id
_entity.type
_entity.pdbx_description
1 polymer ?
#
loop_
_entity_poly.entity_id
_entity_poly.type
_entity_poly.pdbx_seq_one_letter_code
_entity_poly.pdbx_strand_id
1 'polypeptide(L)'
;MRLVGSSVCLWLALIIPVVLGSVDFQQCLIDVQNGKWGQTGGTDNQGRPVANISTATAITYDLCVTACGSGQGPFQWNIFSQQFSAWLLPYLALISQLPFGARNRLDNVVSMLLTVGSPTLAAYSLALTVLNGHWIAQRFSGVSYPNVKNAVKILSSLQQSPLQVNTQDSLLASLVVLHANDDFWEDLRDHLNYVHTWSISAIRSQRPSASQRSTPTDKLSGRFFCGFFPVVVGWLQISPKCDADRVHQAVDKANKNAYVATFEGEPILASEKSTKRAIYLRKGTGAIHRDEQSTPPIYNYARFLPWTLAVEHVYYAFREASERSSIHQPVNAGMNWERGDKNTRIHHLNRRGSQAQVTAYVSFEQAEFPRSRSRWGSGVVSRFLLAALAALSLTWGTTGAAIIVAFFTPTRGLACRSGSYLIYGVISTLVWILLVISSVLAHYSTFTITVKGRLGKILASINAVWVILTCLFQFSSFFDRCWCDSSVFYLGAKNAYNVINVGQADVNALNAPWIGGVALASGCAVLFMGFVNVLINPALPD
;
A
#
# COMPACT_ATOMS: atom_id res chain seq x y z
N MET A 1 21.67 -8.07 11.67
CA MET A 1 20.63 -8.68 10.80
C MET A 1 20.32 -10.14 11.16
N ARG A 2 21.27 -10.92 11.73
CA ARG A 2 20.98 -12.22 12.41
C ARG A 2 19.95 -12.10 13.55
N LEU A 3 19.84 -10.92 14.18
CA LEU A 3 18.87 -10.64 15.25
C LEU A 3 17.40 -10.63 14.81
N VAL A 4 17.05 -10.27 13.57
CA VAL A 4 15.62 -10.17 13.18
C VAL A 4 15.00 -11.55 12.93
N GLY A 5 15.76 -12.48 12.35
CA GLY A 5 15.33 -13.87 12.17
C GLY A 5 15.25 -14.65 13.48
N SER A 6 16.18 -14.41 14.41
CA SER A 6 16.18 -15.07 15.72
C SER A 6 15.09 -14.55 16.67
N SER A 7 14.72 -13.26 16.58
CA SER A 7 13.64 -12.71 17.41
C SER A 7 12.27 -13.25 17.02
N VAL A 8 11.96 -13.43 15.73
CA VAL A 8 10.63 -13.91 15.31
C VAL A 8 10.36 -15.35 15.79
N CYS A 9 11.37 -16.22 15.78
CA CYS A 9 11.23 -17.59 16.31
C CYS A 9 11.13 -17.62 17.85
N LEU A 10 11.83 -16.73 18.56
CA LEU A 10 11.73 -16.64 20.03
C LEU A 10 10.37 -16.11 20.49
N TRP A 11 9.77 -15.17 19.76
CA TRP A 11 8.43 -14.67 20.06
C TRP A 11 7.34 -15.72 19.81
N LEU A 12 7.45 -16.51 18.74
CA LEU A 12 6.50 -17.60 18.45
C LEU A 12 6.55 -18.74 19.50
N ALA A 13 7.72 -19.02 20.07
CA ALA A 13 7.87 -20.03 21.13
C ALA A 13 7.35 -19.57 22.51
N LEU A 14 7.24 -18.25 22.74
CA LEU A 14 6.70 -17.66 23.98
C LEU A 14 5.16 -17.54 23.98
N ILE A 15 4.49 -17.91 22.89
CA ILE A 15 3.03 -17.86 22.73
C ILE A 15 2.46 -19.29 22.63
N ILE A 16 3.02 -20.23 23.40
CA ILE A 16 2.21 -21.36 23.86
C ILE A 16 1.23 -20.74 24.84
N PRO A 17 -0.10 -20.78 24.59
CA PRO A 17 -1.05 -20.32 25.59
C PRO A 17 -0.79 -21.16 26.83
N VAL A 18 -0.37 -20.49 27.89
CA VAL A 18 -0.41 -21.05 29.23
C VAL A 18 -1.88 -21.32 29.50
N VAL A 19 -2.32 -22.56 29.25
CA VAL A 19 -3.63 -23.10 29.61
C VAL A 19 -3.62 -23.29 31.13
N LEU A 20 -3.59 -22.19 31.88
CA LEU A 20 -3.76 -22.21 33.33
C LEU A 20 -5.05 -21.44 33.65
N GLY A 21 -6.09 -22.21 33.94
CA GLY A 21 -7.39 -21.75 34.45
C GLY A 21 -8.37 -21.31 33.36
N SER A 22 -9.37 -22.15 33.11
CA SER A 22 -10.62 -21.75 32.45
C SER A 22 -11.61 -21.26 33.51
N VAL A 23 -12.03 -20.00 33.42
CA VAL A 23 -13.02 -19.40 34.29
C VAL A 23 -14.40 -19.54 33.65
N ASP A 24 -15.33 -20.20 34.35
CA ASP A 24 -16.74 -20.16 33.96
C ASP A 24 -17.37 -18.88 34.52
N PHE A 25 -17.43 -17.83 33.67
CA PHE A 25 -18.00 -16.54 34.06
C PHE A 25 -19.49 -16.63 34.39
N GLN A 26 -20.24 -17.53 33.76
CA GLN A 26 -21.68 -17.69 34.06
C GLN A 26 -21.85 -18.30 35.45
N GLN A 27 -21.11 -19.35 35.77
CA GLN A 27 -21.13 -19.91 37.12
C GLN A 27 -20.62 -18.91 38.16
N CYS A 28 -19.59 -18.13 37.83
CA CYS A 28 -19.10 -17.07 38.71
C CYS A 28 -20.18 -16.03 39.03
N LEU A 29 -20.92 -15.58 38.01
CA LEU A 29 -22.02 -14.63 38.21
C LEU A 29 -23.12 -15.22 39.10
N ILE A 30 -23.48 -16.49 38.90
CA ILE A 30 -24.46 -17.19 39.76
C ILE A 30 -23.98 -17.22 41.22
N ASP A 31 -22.72 -17.55 41.46
CA ASP A 31 -22.13 -17.55 42.80
C ASP A 31 -22.18 -16.15 43.45
N VAL A 32 -21.92 -15.10 42.68
CA VAL A 32 -22.04 -13.70 43.14
C VAL A 32 -23.50 -13.33 43.44
N GLN A 33 -24.44 -13.67 42.56
CA GLN A 33 -25.87 -13.41 42.73
C GLN A 33 -26.44 -14.12 43.97
N ASN A 34 -25.90 -15.29 44.32
CA ASN A 34 -26.23 -16.03 45.53
C ASN A 34 -25.59 -15.45 46.81
N GLY A 35 -24.81 -14.36 46.71
CA GLY A 35 -24.23 -13.64 47.84
C GLY A 35 -22.96 -14.27 48.42
N LYS A 36 -22.34 -15.24 47.74
CA LYS A 36 -21.13 -15.94 48.20
C LYS A 36 -19.93 -15.01 48.45
N TRP A 37 -19.93 -13.85 47.78
CA TRP A 37 -18.84 -12.87 47.79
C TRP A 37 -19.26 -11.52 48.41
N GLY A 38 -20.36 -11.49 49.16
CA GLY A 38 -20.93 -10.28 49.74
C GLY A 38 -22.08 -9.70 48.91
N GLN A 39 -22.57 -8.52 49.31
CA GLN A 39 -23.72 -7.85 48.69
C GLN A 39 -23.34 -6.59 47.88
N THR A 40 -22.04 -6.27 47.82
CA THR A 40 -21.52 -5.07 47.16
C THR A 40 -20.84 -5.43 45.84
N GLY A 41 -20.80 -4.49 44.89
CA GLY A 41 -20.09 -4.66 43.61
C GLY A 41 -20.92 -5.24 42.45
N GLY A 42 -22.19 -5.63 42.68
CA GLY A 42 -23.11 -5.94 41.59
C GLY A 42 -23.55 -4.69 40.83
N THR A 43 -23.62 -4.77 39.49
CA THR A 43 -24.06 -3.69 38.62
C THR A 43 -25.04 -4.15 37.54
N ASP A 44 -25.72 -3.20 36.90
CA ASP A 44 -26.43 -3.42 35.65
C ASP A 44 -25.47 -3.36 34.43
N ASN A 45 -25.99 -3.60 33.23
CA ASN A 45 -25.20 -3.58 31.98
C ASN A 45 -24.74 -2.17 31.56
N GLN A 46 -25.09 -1.14 32.32
CA GLN A 46 -24.61 0.23 32.17
C GLN A 46 -23.57 0.62 33.24
N GLY A 47 -23.20 -0.32 34.12
CA GLY A 47 -22.23 -0.12 35.19
C GLY A 47 -22.81 0.60 36.40
N ARG A 48 -24.13 0.71 36.53
CA ARG A 48 -24.77 1.33 37.70
C ARG A 48 -24.93 0.28 38.80
N PRO A 49 -24.63 0.62 40.06
CA PRO A 49 -24.83 -0.30 41.17
C PRO A 49 -26.29 -0.76 41.26
N VAL A 50 -26.51 -2.06 41.47
CA VAL A 50 -27.85 -2.60 41.78
C VAL A 50 -28.07 -2.66 43.28
N ALA A 51 -29.31 -2.43 43.71
CA ALA A 51 -29.67 -2.47 45.13
C ALA A 51 -29.64 -3.90 45.72
N ASN A 52 -29.86 -4.92 44.87
CA ASN A 52 -29.83 -6.32 45.27
C ASN A 52 -28.93 -7.11 44.32
N ILE A 53 -27.88 -7.74 44.87
CA ILE A 53 -26.86 -8.44 44.07
C ILE A 53 -27.44 -9.63 43.28
N SER A 54 -28.55 -10.21 43.73
CA SER A 54 -29.25 -11.28 43.00
C SER A 54 -29.79 -10.85 41.62
N THR A 55 -29.96 -9.53 41.42
CA THR A 55 -30.42 -8.96 40.14
C THR A 55 -29.27 -8.43 39.27
N ALA A 56 -28.02 -8.56 39.72
CA ALA A 56 -26.86 -8.06 39.01
C ALA A 56 -26.68 -8.83 37.68
N THR A 57 -26.57 -8.10 36.57
CA THR A 57 -26.24 -8.66 35.24
C THR A 57 -24.77 -8.45 34.88
N ALA A 58 -24.09 -7.57 35.63
CA ALA A 58 -22.69 -7.24 35.53
C ALA A 58 -22.09 -7.08 36.95
N ILE A 59 -20.76 -7.04 37.03
CA ILE A 59 -20.04 -6.90 38.31
C ILE A 59 -18.89 -5.92 38.17
N THR A 60 -18.51 -5.22 39.24
CA THR A 60 -17.33 -4.35 39.22
C THR A 60 -16.06 -5.15 38.92
N TYR A 61 -15.04 -4.49 38.35
CA TYR A 61 -13.77 -5.13 38.02
C TYR A 61 -13.12 -5.79 39.25
N ASP A 62 -13.13 -5.12 40.39
CA ASP A 62 -12.57 -5.62 41.65
C ASP A 62 -13.29 -6.90 42.14
N LEU A 63 -14.62 -6.91 42.06
CA LEU A 63 -15.43 -8.09 42.37
C LEU A 63 -15.19 -9.22 41.36
N CYS A 64 -15.03 -8.90 40.06
CA CYS A 64 -14.71 -9.90 39.03
C CYS A 64 -13.39 -10.61 39.31
N VAL A 65 -12.33 -9.85 39.63
CA VAL A 65 -11.02 -10.43 39.94
C VAL A 65 -11.08 -11.27 41.22
N THR A 66 -11.80 -10.80 42.23
CA THR A 66 -11.90 -11.49 43.52
C THR A 66 -12.75 -12.76 43.43
N ALA A 67 -13.90 -12.71 42.74
CA ALA A 67 -14.86 -13.80 42.66
C ALA A 67 -14.54 -14.80 41.53
N CYS A 68 -14.15 -14.30 40.36
CA CYS A 68 -13.92 -15.12 39.16
C CYS A 68 -12.42 -15.41 38.89
N GLY A 69 -11.51 -14.63 39.50
CA GLY A 69 -10.07 -14.72 39.26
C GLY A 69 -9.59 -13.94 38.04
N SER A 70 -8.29 -14.05 37.75
CA SER A 70 -7.61 -13.39 36.61
C SER A 70 -7.44 -14.29 35.38
N GLY A 71 -7.98 -15.52 35.44
CA GLY A 71 -7.97 -16.50 34.35
C GLY A 71 -8.83 -16.09 33.17
N GLN A 72 -8.68 -16.80 32.05
CA GLN A 72 -9.48 -16.61 30.84
C GLN A 72 -10.69 -17.52 30.80
N GLY A 73 -11.68 -17.15 30.00
CA GLY A 73 -12.80 -18.01 29.66
C GLY A 73 -12.35 -19.34 29.02
N PRO A 74 -13.23 -20.36 29.01
CA PRO A 74 -12.92 -21.64 28.40
C PRO A 74 -12.65 -21.49 26.91
N PHE A 75 -11.59 -22.12 26.43
CA PHE A 75 -11.29 -22.15 25.00
C PHE A 75 -12.39 -22.92 24.25
N GLN A 76 -12.98 -22.29 23.22
CA GLN A 76 -14.05 -22.90 22.43
C GLN A 76 -13.53 -23.28 21.04
N TRP A 77 -13.19 -24.57 20.84
CA TRP A 77 -12.66 -25.07 19.57
C TRP A 77 -13.57 -24.77 18.37
N ASN A 78 -14.88 -24.88 18.55
CA ASN A 78 -15.85 -24.61 17.48
C ASN A 78 -15.80 -23.14 17.02
N ILE A 79 -15.76 -22.18 17.95
CA ILE A 79 -15.63 -20.75 17.62
C ILE A 79 -14.26 -20.50 16.98
N PHE A 80 -13.20 -21.00 17.59
CA PHE A 80 -11.84 -20.84 17.05
C PHE A 80 -11.74 -21.34 15.61
N SER A 81 -12.16 -22.58 15.34
CA SER A 81 -12.07 -23.21 14.02
C SER A 81 -12.91 -22.47 12.98
N GLN A 82 -14.13 -22.04 13.34
CA GLN A 82 -14.99 -21.26 12.45
C GLN A 82 -14.38 -19.90 12.11
N GLN A 83 -13.94 -19.14 13.11
CA GLN A 83 -13.38 -17.80 12.92
C GLN A 83 -12.04 -17.82 12.19
N PHE A 84 -11.17 -18.78 12.53
CA PHE A 84 -9.90 -19.00 11.84
C PHE A 84 -10.12 -19.30 10.35
N SER A 85 -11.08 -20.18 10.04
CA SER A 85 -11.39 -20.58 8.67
C SER A 85 -12.10 -19.48 7.87
N ALA A 86 -12.97 -18.70 8.53
CA ALA A 86 -13.72 -17.64 7.88
C ALA A 86 -12.88 -16.38 7.59
N TRP A 87 -11.86 -16.09 8.41
CA TRP A 87 -11.17 -14.80 8.36
C TRP A 87 -9.67 -14.91 8.18
N LEU A 88 -8.97 -15.73 8.98
CA LEU A 88 -7.51 -15.78 8.92
C LEU A 88 -7.03 -16.54 7.67
N LEU A 89 -7.65 -17.66 7.32
CA LEU A 89 -7.27 -18.42 6.13
C LEU A 89 -7.44 -17.61 4.83
N PRO A 90 -8.59 -16.95 4.56
CA PRO A 90 -8.72 -16.07 3.41
C PRO A 90 -7.73 -14.90 3.41
N TYR A 91 -7.40 -14.36 4.59
CA TYR A 91 -6.42 -13.29 4.71
C TYR A 91 -5.01 -13.76 4.32
N LEU A 92 -4.59 -14.94 4.79
CA LEU A 92 -3.32 -15.57 4.38
C LEU A 92 -3.30 -15.86 2.87
N ALA A 93 -4.45 -16.27 2.30
CA ALA A 93 -4.57 -16.46 0.87
C ALA A 93 -4.42 -15.14 0.09
N LEU A 94 -5.01 -14.04 0.56
CA LEU A 94 -4.82 -12.71 -0.03
C LEU A 94 -3.35 -12.25 0.03
N ILE A 95 -2.64 -12.56 1.13
CA ILE A 95 -1.20 -12.25 1.24
C ILE A 95 -0.40 -12.98 0.16
N SER A 96 -0.76 -14.24 -0.15
CA SER A 96 -0.09 -15.01 -1.19
C SER A 96 -0.28 -14.43 -2.60
N GLN A 97 -1.29 -13.58 -2.79
CA GLN A 97 -1.59 -12.89 -4.04
C GLN A 97 -0.89 -11.53 -4.17
N LEU A 98 -0.12 -11.11 -3.17
CA LEU A 98 0.62 -9.86 -3.27
C LEU A 98 1.67 -9.93 -4.38
N PRO A 99 1.93 -8.79 -5.06
CA PRO A 99 2.95 -8.73 -6.09
C PRO A 99 4.36 -8.84 -5.50
N PHE A 100 4.94 -10.05 -5.61
CA PHE A 100 6.33 -10.34 -5.29
C PHE A 100 7.18 -10.28 -6.55
N GLY A 101 8.38 -9.71 -6.44
CA GLY A 101 9.28 -9.57 -7.59
C GLY A 101 10.64 -8.97 -7.24
N ALA A 102 10.93 -8.80 -5.94
CA ALA A 102 12.22 -8.30 -5.52
C ALA A 102 13.33 -9.31 -5.86
N ARG A 103 14.49 -8.78 -6.22
CA ARG A 103 15.70 -9.57 -6.52
C ARG A 103 16.14 -10.44 -5.34
N ASN A 104 15.99 -9.95 -4.11
CA ASN A 104 16.30 -10.74 -2.91
C ASN A 104 15.02 -11.28 -2.28
N ARG A 105 15.02 -12.56 -1.90
CA ARG A 105 13.88 -13.21 -1.21
C ARG A 105 13.48 -12.48 0.08
N LEU A 106 14.45 -11.94 0.81
CA LEU A 106 14.19 -11.17 2.03
C LEU A 106 13.40 -9.89 1.76
N ASP A 107 13.62 -9.23 0.62
CA ASP A 107 12.90 -8.00 0.28
C ASP A 107 11.43 -8.31 -0.06
N ASN A 108 11.12 -9.52 -0.55
CA ASN A 108 9.72 -9.99 -0.68
C ASN A 108 9.06 -10.23 0.70
N VAL A 109 9.77 -10.79 1.67
CA VAL A 109 9.26 -10.95 3.05
C VAL A 109 9.02 -9.59 3.71
N VAL A 110 9.95 -8.64 3.54
CA VAL A 110 9.76 -7.28 4.06
C VAL A 110 8.59 -6.58 3.37
N SER A 111 8.42 -6.76 2.05
CA SER A 111 7.25 -6.25 1.32
C SER A 111 5.93 -6.78 1.89
N MET A 112 5.87 -8.08 2.18
CA MET A 112 4.73 -8.70 2.85
C MET A 112 4.46 -8.06 4.23
N LEU A 113 5.49 -7.98 5.09
CA LEU A 113 5.37 -7.39 6.43
C LEU A 113 4.97 -5.91 6.39
N LEU A 114 5.47 -5.14 5.42
CA LEU A 114 5.07 -3.75 5.21
C LEU A 114 3.60 -3.65 4.81
N THR A 115 3.11 -4.54 3.95
CA THR A 115 1.73 -4.51 3.47
C THR A 115 0.75 -4.92 4.58
N VAL A 116 1.07 -5.97 5.34
CA VAL A 116 0.27 -6.46 6.48
C VAL A 116 0.34 -5.50 7.68
N GLY A 117 1.53 -4.97 7.96
CA GLY A 117 1.79 -4.10 9.10
C GLY A 117 1.43 -2.64 8.89
N SER A 118 1.27 -2.20 7.64
CA SER A 118 0.80 -0.86 7.30
C SER A 118 -0.14 -0.89 6.09
N PRO A 119 -1.42 -1.24 6.29
CA PRO A 119 -2.43 -1.11 5.25
C PRO A 119 -2.54 0.32 4.70
N THR A 120 -2.19 1.34 5.50
CA THR A 120 -2.09 2.74 5.03
C THR A 120 -1.03 2.90 3.95
N LEU A 121 0.18 2.38 4.19
CA LEU A 121 1.26 2.43 3.19
C LEU A 121 0.90 1.64 1.93
N ALA A 122 0.27 0.48 2.10
CA ALA A 122 -0.21 -0.33 0.99
C ALA A 122 -1.19 0.46 0.14
N ALA A 123 -2.33 0.88 0.72
CA ALA A 123 -3.36 1.64 0.01
C ALA A 123 -2.80 2.91 -0.64
N TYR A 124 -1.88 3.61 0.04
CA TYR A 124 -1.20 4.79 -0.49
C TYR A 124 -0.36 4.46 -1.72
N SER A 125 0.41 3.37 -1.68
CA SER A 125 1.28 2.96 -2.79
C SER A 125 0.48 2.53 -4.02
N LEU A 126 -0.67 1.87 -3.83
CA LEU A 126 -1.63 1.56 -4.90
C LEU A 126 -2.26 2.83 -5.48
N ALA A 127 -2.76 3.71 -4.63
CA ALA A 127 -3.38 4.96 -5.06
C ALA A 127 -2.39 5.83 -5.85
N LEU A 128 -1.14 5.94 -5.39
CA LEU A 128 -0.07 6.59 -6.16
C LEU A 128 0.20 5.89 -7.50
N THR A 129 0.06 4.57 -7.59
CA THR A 129 0.30 3.84 -8.84
C THR A 129 -0.71 4.25 -9.91
N VAL A 130 -2.00 4.23 -9.59
CA VAL A 130 -3.04 4.64 -10.55
C VAL A 130 -2.98 6.13 -10.87
N LEU A 131 -2.73 6.99 -9.87
CA LEU A 131 -2.60 8.43 -10.07
C LEU A 131 -1.41 8.78 -10.96
N ASN A 132 -0.29 8.06 -10.84
CA ASN A 132 0.88 8.25 -11.67
C ASN A 132 0.62 7.84 -13.12
N GLY A 133 -0.05 6.69 -13.33
CA GLY A 133 -0.49 6.26 -14.66
C GLY A 133 -1.43 7.26 -15.33
N HIS A 134 -2.41 7.77 -14.60
CA HIS A 134 -3.32 8.80 -15.10
C HIS A 134 -2.60 10.12 -15.42
N TRP A 135 -1.74 10.57 -14.51
CA TRP A 135 -0.99 11.82 -14.67
C TRP A 135 -0.05 11.78 -15.87
N ILE A 136 0.69 10.69 -16.11
CA ILE A 136 1.60 10.64 -17.26
C ILE A 136 0.83 10.68 -18.59
N ALA A 137 -0.30 9.98 -18.68
CA ALA A 137 -1.11 9.99 -19.88
C ALA A 137 -1.66 11.40 -20.17
N GLN A 138 -2.20 12.08 -19.15
CA GLN A 138 -2.64 13.47 -19.26
C GLN A 138 -1.48 14.42 -19.58
N ARG A 139 -0.30 14.18 -19.00
CA ARG A 139 0.87 15.03 -19.23
C ARG A 139 1.30 15.03 -20.69
N PHE A 140 1.24 13.87 -21.35
CA PHE A 140 1.64 13.70 -22.75
C PHE A 140 0.51 13.90 -23.77
N SER A 141 -0.73 14.16 -23.34
CA SER A 141 -1.91 14.19 -24.24
C SER A 141 -1.82 15.26 -25.35
N GLY A 142 -1.10 16.36 -25.12
CA GLY A 142 -0.88 17.42 -26.11
C GLY A 142 0.36 17.24 -26.98
N VAL A 143 1.11 16.15 -26.82
CA VAL A 143 2.39 15.93 -27.51
C VAL A 143 2.17 15.01 -28.69
N SER A 144 2.51 15.50 -29.89
CA SER A 144 2.33 14.81 -31.15
C SER A 144 3.68 14.57 -31.81
N TYR A 145 4.32 13.43 -31.46
CA TYR A 145 5.60 13.03 -32.03
C TYR A 145 5.69 11.49 -32.10
N PRO A 146 6.47 10.90 -33.04
CA PRO A 146 6.69 9.46 -33.09
C PRO A 146 7.08 8.88 -31.72
N ASN A 147 6.59 7.67 -31.42
CA ASN A 147 6.84 6.90 -30.19
C ASN A 147 6.29 7.48 -28.87
N VAL A 148 5.57 8.60 -28.86
CA VAL A 148 4.98 9.16 -27.63
C VAL A 148 4.12 8.13 -26.88
N LYS A 149 3.25 7.41 -27.59
CA LYS A 149 2.43 6.33 -27.02
C LYS A 149 3.25 5.18 -26.42
N ASN A 150 4.34 4.79 -27.09
CA ASN A 150 5.26 3.75 -26.60
C ASN A 150 5.98 4.25 -25.34
N ALA A 151 6.45 5.50 -25.33
CA ALA A 151 7.12 6.12 -24.20
C ALA A 151 6.23 6.19 -22.96
N VAL A 152 4.96 6.61 -23.10
CA VAL A 152 4.00 6.65 -21.98
C VAL A 152 3.79 5.25 -21.38
N LYS A 153 3.58 4.22 -22.23
CA LYS A 153 3.43 2.83 -21.78
C LYS A 153 4.67 2.30 -21.06
N ILE A 154 5.86 2.59 -21.59
CA ILE A 154 7.14 2.17 -21.00
C ILE A 154 7.34 2.85 -19.65
N LEU A 155 7.20 4.17 -19.58
CA LEU A 155 7.41 4.94 -18.35
C LEU A 155 6.40 4.55 -17.26
N SER A 156 5.14 4.30 -17.62
CA SER A 156 4.13 3.76 -16.71
C SER A 156 4.51 2.36 -16.21
N SER A 157 4.97 1.47 -17.11
CA SER A 157 5.42 0.12 -16.75
C SER A 157 6.65 0.12 -15.85
N LEU A 158 7.57 1.07 -16.04
CA LEU A 158 8.80 1.20 -15.26
C LEU A 158 8.62 1.94 -13.94
N GLN A 159 7.39 2.33 -13.56
CA GLN A 159 7.13 3.03 -12.29
C GLN A 159 7.59 2.24 -11.06
N GLN A 160 7.56 0.90 -11.12
CA GLN A 160 8.01 0.06 -10.02
C GLN A 160 9.51 -0.27 -10.04
N SER A 161 10.26 0.34 -10.95
CA SER A 161 11.71 0.11 -11.11
C SER A 161 12.52 1.36 -10.76
N PRO A 162 13.82 1.24 -10.41
CA PRO A 162 14.70 2.37 -10.11
C PRO A 162 15.13 3.09 -11.41
N LEU A 163 14.15 3.62 -12.14
CA LEU A 163 14.32 4.31 -13.42
C LEU A 163 15.22 5.53 -13.27
N GLN A 164 16.17 5.68 -14.20
CA GLN A 164 17.01 6.86 -14.35
C GLN A 164 17.07 7.26 -15.82
N VAL A 165 17.19 8.56 -16.05
CA VAL A 165 17.29 9.15 -17.38
C VAL A 165 18.58 9.95 -17.47
N ASN A 166 19.37 9.71 -18.51
CA ASN A 166 20.61 10.42 -18.78
C ASN A 166 20.45 11.35 -19.98
N THR A 167 20.60 12.64 -19.73
CA THR A 167 20.53 13.70 -20.74
C THR A 167 21.89 14.09 -21.33
N GLN A 168 22.99 13.57 -20.77
CA GLN A 168 24.36 13.87 -21.22
C GLN A 168 24.64 13.25 -22.59
N ASP A 169 25.65 13.80 -23.28
CA ASP A 169 26.21 13.26 -24.53
C ASP A 169 25.18 13.04 -25.65
N SER A 170 24.09 13.83 -25.64
CA SER A 170 22.93 13.72 -26.54
C SER A 170 22.18 12.39 -26.46
N LEU A 171 22.36 11.59 -25.40
CA LEU A 171 21.77 10.25 -25.30
C LEU A 171 20.24 10.29 -25.34
N LEU A 172 19.60 11.04 -24.44
CA LEU A 172 18.14 11.19 -24.44
C LEU A 172 17.64 11.87 -25.73
N ALA A 173 18.33 12.92 -26.17
CA ALA A 173 17.97 13.65 -27.39
C ALA A 173 17.95 12.72 -28.61
N SER A 174 19.00 11.91 -28.76
CA SER A 174 19.12 10.92 -29.83
C SER A 174 18.03 9.85 -29.74
N LEU A 175 17.75 9.35 -28.54
CA LEU A 175 16.71 8.34 -28.31
C LEU A 175 15.31 8.81 -28.72
N VAL A 176 15.02 10.09 -28.50
CA VAL A 176 13.72 10.69 -28.83
C VAL A 176 13.64 11.07 -30.31
N VAL A 177 14.68 11.75 -30.82
CA VAL A 177 14.63 12.40 -32.14
C VAL A 177 14.91 11.40 -33.27
N LEU A 178 15.97 10.60 -33.17
CA LEU A 178 16.44 9.80 -34.31
C LEU A 178 15.46 8.67 -34.65
N HIS A 179 15.11 8.56 -35.93
CA HIS A 179 14.27 7.46 -36.44
C HIS A 179 14.90 6.07 -36.25
N ALA A 180 16.24 5.97 -36.20
CA ALA A 180 16.94 4.70 -35.90
C ALA A 180 16.60 4.11 -34.52
N ASN A 181 15.98 4.89 -33.63
CA ASN A 181 15.53 4.46 -32.31
C ASN A 181 14.03 4.07 -32.27
N ASP A 182 13.32 4.03 -33.40
CA ASP A 182 11.91 3.63 -33.42
C ASP A 182 11.73 2.18 -32.91
N ASP A 183 12.60 1.26 -33.38
CA ASP A 183 12.64 -0.13 -32.93
C ASP A 183 12.95 -0.27 -31.43
N PHE A 184 13.78 0.61 -30.85
CA PHE A 184 14.05 0.60 -29.41
C PHE A 184 12.76 0.77 -28.59
N TRP A 185 11.90 1.72 -28.99
CA TRP A 185 10.66 2.02 -28.27
C TRP A 185 9.63 0.90 -28.42
N GLU A 186 9.55 0.30 -29.61
CA GLU A 186 8.71 -0.87 -29.87
C GLU A 186 9.19 -2.10 -29.09
N ASP A 187 10.47 -2.44 -29.20
CA ASP A 187 11.07 -3.58 -28.51
C ASP A 187 10.88 -3.46 -27.00
N LEU A 188 11.20 -2.31 -26.40
CA LEU A 188 11.10 -2.15 -24.95
C LEU A 188 9.66 -2.25 -24.46
N ARG A 189 8.70 -1.70 -25.21
CA ARG A 189 7.27 -1.83 -24.91
C ARG A 189 6.87 -3.31 -24.91
N ASP A 190 7.25 -4.06 -25.94
CA ASP A 190 6.82 -5.44 -26.09
C ASP A 190 7.40 -6.36 -25.03
N HIS A 191 8.67 -6.16 -24.67
CA HIS A 191 9.30 -6.93 -23.59
C HIS A 191 8.74 -6.59 -22.19
N LEU A 192 8.21 -5.38 -22.00
CA LEU A 192 7.51 -4.98 -20.78
C LEU A 192 6.02 -5.37 -20.78
N ASN A 193 5.44 -5.69 -21.93
CA ASN A 193 4.04 -6.07 -22.08
C ASN A 193 3.82 -7.55 -21.72
N TYR A 194 3.93 -7.87 -20.44
CA TYR A 194 3.64 -9.20 -19.92
C TYR A 194 2.61 -9.17 -18.82
N VAL A 195 1.71 -10.16 -18.80
CA VAL A 195 0.75 -10.34 -17.71
C VAL A 195 1.37 -11.29 -16.70
N HIS A 196 1.44 -10.89 -15.43
CA HIS A 196 1.70 -11.85 -14.35
C HIS A 196 0.40 -12.60 -14.06
N THR A 197 0.40 -13.92 -14.27
CA THR A 197 -0.67 -14.80 -13.85
C THR A 197 -0.63 -14.98 -12.34
N TRP A 198 -1.34 -14.12 -11.62
CA TRP A 198 -1.62 -14.30 -10.21
C TRP A 198 -2.76 -15.32 -10.04
N SER A 199 -2.68 -16.19 -9.04
CA SER A 199 -3.71 -17.20 -8.77
C SER A 199 -5.00 -16.55 -8.25
N ILE A 200 -5.97 -16.32 -9.15
CA ILE A 200 -7.31 -15.76 -8.86
C ILE A 200 -8.12 -16.67 -7.88
N SER A 201 -7.66 -17.89 -7.64
CA SER A 201 -8.40 -18.99 -7.01
C SER A 201 -8.93 -18.74 -5.60
N ALA A 202 -8.39 -17.79 -4.81
CA ALA A 202 -8.85 -17.56 -3.44
C ALA A 202 -10.05 -16.60 -3.32
N ILE A 203 -10.32 -15.76 -4.34
CA ILE A 203 -11.29 -14.65 -4.25
C ILE A 203 -12.75 -15.13 -4.28
N ARG A 204 -13.03 -16.35 -4.75
CA ARG A 204 -14.41 -16.86 -4.89
C ARG A 204 -15.05 -17.31 -3.55
N SER A 205 -14.31 -17.33 -2.44
CA SER A 205 -14.81 -17.78 -1.13
C SER A 205 -15.41 -16.67 -0.24
N GLN A 206 -15.23 -15.39 -0.58
CA GLN A 206 -15.69 -14.26 0.24
C GLN A 206 -16.97 -13.61 -0.32
N ARG A 207 -18.10 -14.33 -0.26
CA ARG A 207 -19.42 -13.68 -0.26
C ARG A 207 -19.93 -13.68 1.19
N PRO A 208 -20.14 -12.52 1.82
CA PRO A 208 -20.83 -12.49 3.11
C PRO A 208 -22.27 -12.93 2.87
N SER A 209 -22.61 -14.13 3.31
CA SER A 209 -24.00 -14.59 3.31
C SER A 209 -24.73 -13.79 4.40
N ALA A 210 -25.69 -12.95 3.99
CA ALA A 210 -26.46 -12.09 4.89
C ALA A 210 -27.39 -12.86 5.88
N SER A 211 -27.36 -14.20 5.87
CA SER A 211 -28.32 -15.07 6.54
C SER A 211 -27.82 -15.77 7.82
N GLN A 212 -26.56 -15.59 8.24
CA GLN A 212 -26.10 -16.22 9.48
C GLN A 212 -26.44 -15.36 10.71
N ARG A 213 -27.34 -15.88 11.55
CA ARG A 213 -27.63 -15.39 12.90
C ARG A 213 -26.41 -15.69 13.78
N SER A 214 -25.37 -14.87 13.64
CA SER A 214 -24.07 -15.05 14.28
C SER A 214 -23.96 -14.24 15.58
N THR A 215 -23.17 -14.74 16.53
CA THR A 215 -22.95 -14.10 17.84
C THR A 215 -22.27 -12.73 17.67
N PRO A 216 -22.36 -11.82 18.67
CA PRO A 216 -21.73 -10.49 18.58
C PRO A 216 -20.22 -10.56 18.28
N THR A 217 -19.54 -11.58 18.83
CA THR A 217 -18.12 -11.89 18.61
C THR A 217 -17.81 -12.26 17.16
N ASP A 218 -18.66 -13.04 16.50
CA ASP A 218 -18.47 -13.46 15.10
C ASP A 218 -18.52 -12.30 14.11
N LYS A 219 -19.20 -11.20 14.50
CA LYS A 219 -19.41 -10.00 13.66
C LYS A 219 -18.22 -9.04 13.66
N LEU A 220 -17.34 -9.11 14.67
CA LEU A 220 -16.22 -8.16 14.86
C LEU A 220 -14.99 -8.49 13.99
N SER A 221 -14.57 -9.75 13.96
CA SER A 221 -13.21 -10.13 13.51
C SER A 221 -13.00 -10.01 12.01
N GLY A 222 -14.05 -10.28 11.23
CA GLY A 222 -13.93 -10.31 9.77
C GLY A 222 -13.82 -8.98 9.06
N ARG A 223 -14.30 -7.92 9.71
CA ARG A 223 -14.46 -6.60 9.09
C ARG A 223 -13.18 -5.78 9.09
N PHE A 224 -12.29 -6.10 10.01
CA PHE A 224 -10.96 -5.54 10.07
C PHE A 224 -10.16 -5.87 8.78
N PHE A 225 -10.38 -7.06 8.20
CA PHE A 225 -9.69 -7.51 6.98
C PHE A 225 -10.30 -6.99 5.68
N CYS A 226 -11.50 -6.37 5.72
CA CYS A 226 -12.14 -5.83 4.53
C CYS A 226 -11.31 -4.75 3.82
N GLY A 227 -10.40 -4.05 4.51
CA GLY A 227 -9.52 -3.06 3.89
C GLY A 227 -8.41 -3.65 3.03
N PHE A 228 -8.01 -4.90 3.29
CA PHE A 228 -6.95 -5.57 2.54
C PHE A 228 -7.42 -6.09 1.18
N PHE A 229 -8.72 -6.37 1.05
CA PHE A 229 -9.31 -6.89 -0.19
C PHE A 229 -9.25 -5.87 -1.35
N PRO A 230 -9.78 -4.63 -1.22
CA PRO A 230 -9.66 -3.59 -2.26
C PRO A 230 -8.22 -3.33 -2.67
N VAL A 231 -7.37 -3.42 -1.66
CA VAL A 231 -5.93 -3.36 -1.81
C VAL A 231 -5.50 -4.45 -2.80
N VAL A 232 -5.48 -5.72 -2.41
CA VAL A 232 -4.97 -6.83 -3.24
C VAL A 232 -5.60 -6.86 -4.63
N VAL A 233 -6.92 -6.70 -4.74
CA VAL A 233 -7.63 -6.66 -6.02
C VAL A 233 -7.10 -5.54 -6.93
N GLY A 234 -6.84 -4.35 -6.39
CA GLY A 234 -6.25 -3.26 -7.17
C GLY A 234 -4.87 -3.59 -7.74
N TRP A 235 -3.99 -4.24 -6.98
CA TRP A 235 -2.69 -4.70 -7.53
C TRP A 235 -2.86 -5.78 -8.59
N LEU A 236 -3.83 -6.69 -8.43
CA LEU A 236 -4.12 -7.72 -9.44
C LEU A 236 -4.61 -7.08 -10.74
N GLN A 237 -5.51 -6.09 -10.66
CA GLN A 237 -6.02 -5.36 -11.81
C GLN A 237 -4.91 -4.59 -12.55
N ILE A 238 -4.02 -3.92 -11.80
CA ILE A 238 -2.89 -3.17 -12.38
C ILE A 238 -1.82 -4.12 -12.95
N SER A 239 -1.59 -5.26 -12.30
CA SER A 239 -0.50 -6.19 -12.61
C SER A 239 0.84 -5.46 -12.80
N PRO A 240 1.35 -4.79 -11.75
CA PRO A 240 2.55 -3.96 -11.85
C PRO A 240 3.77 -4.78 -12.30
N LYS A 241 4.63 -4.16 -13.11
CA LYS A 241 5.88 -4.79 -13.56
C LYS A 241 6.93 -4.73 -12.45
N CYS A 242 6.85 -5.68 -11.52
CA CYS A 242 7.71 -5.74 -10.35
C CYS A 242 8.76 -6.86 -10.37
N ASP A 243 8.78 -7.73 -11.38
CA ASP A 243 9.85 -8.72 -11.54
C ASP A 243 11.16 -8.03 -11.91
N ALA A 244 12.08 -7.92 -10.93
CA ALA A 244 13.32 -7.19 -11.09
C ALA A 244 14.18 -7.73 -12.23
N ASP A 245 14.35 -9.05 -12.33
CA ASP A 245 15.23 -9.65 -13.31
C ASP A 245 14.64 -9.50 -14.72
N ARG A 246 13.33 -9.70 -14.87
CA ARG A 246 12.65 -9.52 -16.16
C ARG A 246 12.67 -8.06 -16.64
N VAL A 247 12.42 -7.11 -15.74
CA VAL A 247 12.43 -5.68 -16.07
C VAL A 247 13.84 -5.20 -16.41
N HIS A 248 14.87 -5.67 -15.67
CA HIS A 248 16.27 -5.40 -16.02
C HIS A 248 16.66 -5.99 -17.38
N GLN A 249 16.29 -7.24 -17.66
CA GLN A 249 16.57 -7.87 -18.95
C GLN A 249 15.88 -7.15 -20.11
N ALA A 250 14.63 -6.71 -19.93
CA ALA A 250 13.91 -5.95 -20.95
C ALA A 250 14.62 -4.62 -21.29
N VAL A 251 15.01 -3.85 -20.28
CA VAL A 251 15.73 -2.58 -20.47
C VAL A 251 17.12 -2.81 -21.04
N ASP A 252 17.87 -3.80 -20.56
CA ASP A 252 19.21 -4.12 -21.06
C ASP A 252 19.17 -4.62 -22.50
N LYS A 253 18.14 -5.38 -22.90
CA LYS A 253 17.96 -5.87 -24.27
C LYS A 253 17.65 -4.72 -25.24
N ALA A 254 16.70 -3.85 -24.91
CA ALA A 254 16.37 -2.70 -25.75
C ALA A 254 17.59 -1.77 -25.91
N ASN A 255 18.34 -1.53 -24.83
CA ASN A 255 19.54 -0.70 -24.85
C ASN A 255 20.70 -1.22 -25.73
N LYS A 256 20.62 -2.44 -26.27
CA LYS A 256 21.58 -2.94 -27.29
C LYS A 256 21.29 -2.38 -28.69
N ASN A 257 20.04 -2.00 -28.94
CA ASN A 257 19.57 -1.50 -30.24
C ASN A 257 19.44 0.04 -30.25
N ALA A 258 19.90 0.73 -29.20
CA ALA A 258 19.81 2.18 -29.09
C ALA A 258 20.95 2.86 -29.87
N TYR A 259 20.62 3.87 -30.66
CA TYR A 259 21.51 4.69 -31.46
C TYR A 259 21.71 6.09 -30.88
N VAL A 260 22.90 6.65 -31.08
CA VAL A 260 23.29 8.00 -30.66
C VAL A 260 23.87 8.79 -31.83
N ALA A 261 23.54 10.08 -31.91
CA ALA A 261 24.09 10.97 -32.92
C ALA A 261 25.60 11.21 -32.70
N THR A 262 26.33 11.34 -33.81
CA THR A 262 27.76 11.67 -33.86
C THR A 262 27.99 13.09 -34.37
N PHE A 263 29.22 13.57 -34.31
CA PHE A 263 29.59 14.87 -34.88
C PHE A 263 29.42 14.91 -36.40
N GLU A 264 29.64 13.78 -37.09
CA GLU A 264 29.62 13.66 -38.55
C GLU A 264 28.21 13.49 -39.14
N GLY A 265 27.20 13.25 -38.29
CA GLY A 265 25.79 13.17 -38.69
C GLY A 265 25.24 11.74 -38.83
N GLU A 266 26.10 10.75 -39.05
CA GLU A 266 25.67 9.34 -39.09
C GLU A 266 25.54 8.77 -37.67
N PRO A 267 24.39 8.19 -37.30
CA PRO A 267 24.17 7.64 -35.99
C PRO A 267 24.89 6.30 -35.81
N ILE A 268 25.51 6.11 -34.64
CA ILE A 268 26.18 4.85 -34.26
C ILE A 268 25.46 4.20 -33.09
N LEU A 269 25.74 2.93 -32.82
CA LEU A 269 25.21 2.27 -31.64
C LEU A 269 25.71 2.95 -30.36
N ALA A 270 24.81 3.21 -29.43
CA ALA A 270 25.15 3.84 -28.15
C ALA A 270 26.17 3.01 -27.35
N SER A 271 26.22 1.70 -27.58
CA SER A 271 27.21 0.79 -26.99
C SER A 271 28.63 0.98 -27.49
N GLU A 272 28.81 1.48 -28.72
CA GLU A 272 30.13 1.74 -29.30
C GLU A 272 30.72 3.03 -28.74
N LYS A 273 29.87 4.03 -28.44
CA LYS A 273 30.30 5.31 -27.86
C LYS A 273 30.62 5.22 -26.37
N SER A 274 29.81 4.52 -25.58
CA SER A 274 29.93 4.48 -24.13
C SER A 274 29.19 3.30 -23.50
N THR A 275 29.43 3.04 -22.21
CA THR A 275 28.60 2.15 -21.39
C THR A 275 27.32 2.83 -20.87
N LYS A 276 27.25 4.16 -20.93
CA LYS A 276 26.08 4.94 -20.50
C LYS A 276 24.90 4.76 -21.47
N ARG A 277 23.68 4.79 -20.95
CA ARG A 277 22.43 4.69 -21.73
C ARG A 277 21.47 5.82 -21.35
N ALA A 278 20.61 6.19 -22.29
CA ALA A 278 19.61 7.25 -22.11
C ALA A 278 18.58 6.87 -21.04
N ILE A 279 18.00 5.67 -21.14
CA ILE A 279 17.09 5.09 -20.14
C ILE A 279 17.78 3.88 -19.54
N TYR A 280 17.92 3.86 -18.22
CA TYR A 280 18.52 2.74 -17.51
C TYR A 280 17.95 2.56 -16.12
N LEU A 281 18.17 1.38 -15.54
CA LEU A 281 17.78 1.08 -14.17
C LEU A 281 19.00 1.13 -13.28
N ARG A 282 18.96 1.95 -12.21
CA ARG A 282 20.09 2.11 -11.30
C ARG A 282 20.43 0.77 -10.65
N LYS A 283 21.65 0.29 -10.88
CA LYS A 283 22.19 -0.88 -10.18
C LYS A 283 22.60 -0.46 -8.77
N GLY A 284 22.15 -1.21 -7.78
CA GLY A 284 22.27 -0.81 -6.38
C GLY A 284 23.64 -1.01 -5.78
N THR A 285 24.27 0.07 -5.32
CA THR A 285 25.38 0.04 -4.37
C THR A 285 25.07 1.03 -3.24
N GLY A 286 24.69 0.53 -2.07
CA GLY A 286 24.48 1.34 -0.85
C GLY A 286 23.13 1.17 -0.17
N ALA A 287 23.11 1.37 1.15
CA ALA A 287 21.93 1.16 2.01
C ALA A 287 20.84 2.24 1.86
N ILE A 288 21.17 3.40 1.29
CA ILE A 288 20.31 4.60 1.26
C ILE A 288 19.17 4.43 0.25
N HIS A 289 19.48 3.93 -0.96
CA HIS A 289 18.50 3.76 -2.03
C HIS A 289 17.92 2.34 -2.09
N ARG A 290 17.99 1.58 -1.00
CA ARG A 290 17.53 0.18 -0.98
C ARG A 290 16.03 0.06 -1.28
N ASP A 291 15.24 1.02 -0.81
CA ASP A 291 13.78 1.01 -1.03
C ASP A 291 13.44 1.37 -2.47
N GLU A 292 14.15 2.34 -3.05
CA GLU A 292 14.02 2.68 -4.47
C GLU A 292 14.32 1.48 -5.38
N GLN A 293 15.33 0.69 -5.02
CA GLN A 293 15.74 -0.52 -5.76
C GLN A 293 14.77 -1.70 -5.61
N SER A 294 13.93 -1.70 -4.57
CA SER A 294 13.03 -2.81 -4.29
C SER A 294 11.81 -2.73 -5.18
N THR A 295 11.72 -3.57 -6.19
CA THR A 295 10.67 -3.52 -7.21
C THR A 295 9.23 -3.85 -6.77
N PRO A 296 8.95 -4.46 -5.60
CA PRO A 296 7.57 -4.59 -5.14
C PRO A 296 6.87 -3.23 -5.03
N PRO A 297 5.58 -3.16 -5.39
CA PRO A 297 4.88 -1.88 -5.52
C PRO A 297 4.61 -1.18 -4.20
N ILE A 298 4.70 -1.88 -3.06
CA ILE A 298 4.66 -1.25 -1.73
C ILE A 298 5.77 -0.20 -1.55
N TYR A 299 6.87 -0.29 -2.31
CA TYR A 299 7.98 0.66 -2.26
C TYR A 299 7.81 1.88 -3.19
N ASN A 300 6.66 2.03 -3.84
CA ASN A 300 6.39 3.15 -4.73
C ASN A 300 6.54 4.52 -4.04
N TYR A 301 6.34 4.60 -2.71
CA TYR A 301 6.62 5.81 -1.92
C TYR A 301 8.07 6.31 -2.04
N ALA A 302 9.04 5.41 -2.24
CA ALA A 302 10.46 5.74 -2.37
C ALA A 302 10.80 6.21 -3.79
N ARG A 303 10.11 5.68 -4.80
CA ARG A 303 10.36 5.98 -6.22
C ARG A 303 9.58 7.18 -6.75
N PHE A 304 8.54 7.61 -6.05
CA PHE A 304 7.60 8.61 -6.54
C PHE A 304 8.26 9.90 -7.09
N LEU A 305 9.19 10.49 -6.35
CA LEU A 305 9.90 11.70 -6.76
C LEU A 305 10.92 11.44 -7.89
N PRO A 306 11.89 10.51 -7.76
CA PRO A 306 12.86 10.27 -8.83
C PRO A 306 12.21 9.78 -10.13
N TRP A 307 11.14 8.98 -10.04
CA TRP A 307 10.37 8.57 -11.22
C TRP A 307 9.68 9.77 -11.88
N THR A 308 9.05 10.66 -11.11
CA THR A 308 8.40 11.86 -11.66
C THR A 308 9.41 12.75 -12.40
N LEU A 309 10.61 12.94 -11.84
CA LEU A 309 11.67 13.71 -12.50
C LEU A 309 12.15 13.05 -13.79
N ALA A 310 12.34 11.73 -13.79
CA ALA A 310 12.69 10.98 -14.99
C ALA A 310 11.63 11.15 -16.10
N VAL A 311 10.35 11.07 -15.74
CA VAL A 311 9.23 11.29 -16.68
C VAL A 311 9.23 12.70 -17.24
N GLU A 312 9.44 13.73 -16.39
CA GLU A 312 9.50 15.12 -16.86
C GLU A 312 10.66 15.34 -17.85
N HIS A 313 11.85 14.74 -17.63
CA HIS A 313 12.96 14.84 -18.59
C HIS A 313 12.60 14.26 -19.97
N VAL A 314 11.97 13.08 -20.01
CA VAL A 314 11.52 12.46 -21.26
C VAL A 314 10.40 13.29 -21.89
N TYR A 315 9.46 13.78 -21.08
CA TYR A 315 8.36 14.64 -21.53
C TYR A 315 8.87 15.91 -22.23
N TYR A 316 9.81 16.64 -21.64
CA TYR A 316 10.33 17.87 -22.27
C TYR A 316 10.99 17.57 -23.61
N ALA A 317 11.78 16.50 -23.70
CA ALA A 317 12.41 16.13 -24.97
C ALA A 317 11.37 15.85 -26.07
N PHE A 318 10.30 15.11 -25.76
CA PHE A 318 9.21 14.88 -26.71
C PHE A 318 8.39 16.15 -27.01
N ARG A 319 8.16 17.00 -26.01
CA ARG A 319 7.43 18.26 -26.18
C ARG A 319 8.16 19.19 -27.14
N GLU A 320 9.45 19.45 -26.90
CA GLU A 320 10.25 20.32 -27.78
C GLU A 320 10.29 19.76 -29.20
N ALA A 321 10.52 18.45 -29.35
CA ALA A 321 10.51 17.80 -30.65
C ALA A 321 9.15 17.94 -31.35
N SER A 322 8.05 17.81 -30.61
CA SER A 322 6.69 18.03 -31.11
C SER A 322 6.45 19.47 -31.55
N GLU A 323 6.86 20.47 -30.75
CA GLU A 323 6.70 21.89 -31.05
C GLU A 323 7.50 22.28 -32.31
N ARG A 324 8.74 21.81 -32.44
CA ARG A 324 9.58 22.04 -33.63
C ARG A 324 9.03 21.35 -34.88
N SER A 325 8.49 20.15 -34.72
CA SER A 325 7.88 19.43 -35.85
C SER A 325 6.58 20.06 -36.33
N SER A 326 5.78 20.67 -35.45
CA SER A 326 4.50 21.28 -35.82
C SER A 326 4.68 22.55 -36.67
N ILE A 327 5.78 23.27 -36.46
CA ILE A 327 6.21 24.40 -37.30
C ILE A 327 7.04 23.97 -38.52
N HIS A 328 7.08 22.67 -38.83
CA HIS A 328 7.81 22.11 -39.97
C HIS A 328 9.31 22.44 -39.95
N GLN A 329 9.94 22.44 -38.77
CA GLN A 329 11.38 22.62 -38.64
C GLN A 329 12.10 21.26 -38.62
N PRO A 330 12.98 20.94 -39.58
CA PRO A 330 13.77 19.71 -39.55
C PRO A 330 14.93 19.82 -38.56
N VAL A 331 15.44 18.69 -38.09
CA VAL A 331 16.56 18.63 -37.13
C VAL A 331 17.83 19.23 -37.73
N ASN A 332 18.16 18.85 -38.96
CA ASN A 332 19.24 19.49 -39.71
C ASN A 332 18.71 20.77 -40.37
N ALA A 333 19.14 21.92 -39.86
CA ALA A 333 18.77 23.25 -40.37
C ALA A 333 19.16 23.50 -41.85
N GLY A 334 20.08 22.70 -42.41
CA GLY A 334 20.46 22.77 -43.82
C GLY A 334 19.52 22.02 -44.77
N MET A 335 18.49 21.35 -44.26
CA MET A 335 17.52 20.61 -45.08
C MET A 335 16.15 21.28 -45.06
N ASN A 336 15.38 21.10 -46.13
CA ASN A 336 13.97 21.47 -46.16
C ASN A 336 13.14 20.40 -45.45
N TRP A 337 11.97 20.79 -44.95
CA TRP A 337 11.04 19.86 -44.33
C TRP A 337 10.38 18.96 -45.38
N GLU A 338 10.56 17.66 -45.23
CA GLU A 338 9.91 16.65 -46.06
C GLU A 338 8.55 16.26 -45.50
N ARG A 339 7.53 16.15 -46.36
CA ARG A 339 6.20 15.74 -45.92
C ARG A 339 6.20 14.25 -45.57
N GLY A 340 5.55 13.89 -44.45
CA GLY A 340 5.31 12.48 -44.09
C GLY A 340 4.48 11.73 -45.12
N ASP A 341 4.57 10.39 -45.10
CA ASP A 341 3.74 9.53 -45.94
C ASP A 341 2.41 9.15 -45.25
N LYS A 342 1.61 8.26 -45.86
CA LYS A 342 0.31 7.82 -45.29
C LYS A 342 0.45 7.12 -43.93
N ASN A 343 1.60 6.53 -43.63
CA ASN A 343 1.83 5.70 -42.45
C ASN A 343 2.70 6.42 -41.39
N THR A 344 3.44 7.45 -41.78
CA THR A 344 4.40 8.17 -40.95
C THR A 344 4.12 9.67 -41.02
N ARG A 345 3.60 10.22 -39.92
CA ARG A 345 3.27 11.66 -39.83
C ARG A 345 4.50 12.57 -40.00
N ILE A 346 5.66 12.12 -39.53
CA ILE A 346 6.94 12.83 -39.68
C ILE A 346 7.88 11.96 -40.50
N HIS A 347 8.35 12.50 -41.62
CA HIS A 347 9.30 11.80 -42.48
C HIS A 347 10.64 11.57 -41.78
N HIS A 348 11.25 10.41 -41.99
CA HIS A 348 12.48 10.00 -41.30
C HIS A 348 13.67 10.94 -41.57
N LEU A 349 13.72 11.60 -42.74
CA LEU A 349 14.77 12.57 -43.07
C LEU A 349 14.73 13.80 -42.16
N ASN A 350 13.54 14.24 -41.72
CA ASN A 350 13.42 15.39 -40.81
C ASN A 350 13.97 15.08 -39.41
N ARG A 351 14.21 13.80 -39.13
CA ARG A 351 14.68 13.22 -37.85
C ARG A 351 16.14 12.79 -37.91
N ARG A 352 16.94 13.39 -38.81
CA ARG A 352 18.39 13.17 -38.95
C ARG A 352 19.17 14.46 -38.67
N GLY A 353 20.33 14.32 -38.05
CA GLY A 353 21.24 15.44 -37.80
C GLY A 353 22.43 15.03 -36.93
N SER A 354 23.42 15.91 -36.86
CA SER A 354 24.58 15.74 -36.00
C SER A 354 24.23 15.84 -34.52
N GLN A 355 25.16 15.44 -33.65
CA GLN A 355 25.01 15.51 -32.19
C GLN A 355 24.57 16.90 -31.72
N ALA A 356 25.17 17.96 -32.28
CA ALA A 356 24.82 19.35 -31.93
C ALA A 356 23.39 19.69 -32.37
N GLN A 357 23.00 19.29 -33.59
CA GLN A 357 21.68 19.54 -34.15
C GLN A 357 20.57 18.81 -33.39
N VAL A 358 20.77 17.51 -33.11
CA VAL A 358 19.83 16.70 -32.34
C VAL A 358 19.67 17.22 -30.92
N THR A 359 20.78 17.62 -30.28
CA THR A 359 20.72 18.21 -28.93
C THR A 359 19.99 19.54 -28.97
N ALA A 360 20.28 20.40 -29.95
CA ALA A 360 19.62 21.69 -30.10
C ALA A 360 18.11 21.55 -30.38
N TYR A 361 17.70 20.51 -31.11
CA TYR A 361 16.31 20.26 -31.47
C TYR A 361 15.39 20.00 -30.27
N VAL A 362 15.92 19.37 -29.23
CA VAL A 362 15.21 19.15 -27.96
C VAL A 362 15.69 20.10 -26.85
N SER A 363 16.61 21.02 -27.18
CA SER A 363 17.08 22.02 -26.24
C SER A 363 16.01 23.09 -26.09
N PHE A 364 15.75 23.42 -24.85
CA PHE A 364 14.86 24.50 -24.48
C PHE A 364 15.70 25.76 -24.22
N GLU A 365 15.28 26.92 -24.72
CA GLU A 365 15.93 28.19 -24.37
C GLU A 365 15.84 28.41 -22.86
N GLN A 366 16.99 28.39 -22.17
CA GLN A 366 17.11 28.52 -20.72
C GLN A 366 16.52 29.82 -20.13
N ALA A 367 16.16 30.80 -20.97
CA ALA A 367 15.54 32.05 -20.56
C ALA A 367 14.09 31.89 -20.04
N GLU A 368 13.38 30.82 -20.42
CA GLU A 368 12.03 30.51 -19.95
C GLU A 368 11.97 29.30 -18.99
N PHE A 369 13.08 28.94 -18.33
CA PHE A 369 12.96 28.12 -17.12
C PHE A 369 12.55 29.07 -15.98
N PRO A 370 11.27 29.16 -15.58
CA PRO A 370 10.96 29.86 -14.36
C PRO A 370 11.72 29.14 -13.24
N ARG A 371 12.71 29.84 -12.66
CA ARG A 371 13.41 29.45 -11.42
C ARG A 371 12.44 29.17 -10.25
N SER A 372 11.13 29.36 -10.45
CA SER A 372 10.04 29.09 -9.51
C SER A 372 9.32 27.74 -9.68
N ARG A 373 9.67 26.88 -10.65
CA ARG A 373 9.03 25.54 -10.71
C ARG A 373 9.45 24.70 -9.51
N SER A 374 8.45 24.23 -8.75
CA SER A 374 8.62 23.34 -7.61
C SER A 374 9.62 22.22 -7.93
N ARG A 375 10.64 22.05 -7.08
CA ARG A 375 11.67 21.00 -7.16
C ARG A 375 11.11 19.56 -7.25
N TRP A 376 9.80 19.40 -7.12
CA TRP A 376 9.10 18.13 -7.05
C TRP A 376 8.52 17.71 -8.41
N GLY A 377 8.39 18.61 -9.40
CA GLY A 377 7.74 18.34 -10.68
C GLY A 377 6.23 18.62 -10.68
N SER A 378 5.58 18.57 -11.85
CA SER A 378 4.16 18.94 -12.01
C SER A 378 3.22 17.94 -11.32
N GLY A 379 2.17 18.45 -10.66
CA GLY A 379 1.08 17.64 -10.09
C GLY A 379 1.50 16.73 -8.93
N VAL A 380 2.71 16.84 -8.38
CA VAL A 380 3.19 15.97 -7.31
C VAL A 380 2.40 16.14 -6.02
N VAL A 381 2.19 17.38 -5.58
CA VAL A 381 1.45 17.66 -4.33
C VAL A 381 0.01 17.15 -4.41
N SER A 382 -0.66 17.38 -5.55
CA SER A 382 -2.03 16.89 -5.76
C SER A 382 -2.10 15.36 -5.70
N ARG A 383 -1.24 14.66 -6.45
CA ARG A 383 -1.18 13.18 -6.42
C ARG A 383 -0.86 12.64 -5.02
N PHE A 384 0.07 13.28 -4.32
CA PHE A 384 0.40 12.95 -2.94
C PHE A 384 -0.82 13.06 -2.01
N LEU A 385 -1.51 14.21 -2.04
CA LEU A 385 -2.67 14.48 -1.19
C LEU A 385 -3.85 13.56 -1.52
N LEU A 386 -4.16 13.33 -2.79
CA LEU A 386 -5.21 12.40 -3.19
C LEU A 386 -4.88 10.96 -2.76
N ALA A 387 -3.65 10.51 -2.95
CA ALA A 387 -3.23 9.17 -2.51
C ALA A 387 -3.32 9.02 -0.99
N ALA A 388 -2.89 10.04 -0.24
CA ALA A 388 -2.98 10.05 1.22
C ALA A 388 -4.44 10.02 1.70
N LEU A 389 -5.31 10.85 1.11
CA LEU A 389 -6.74 10.88 1.44
C LEU A 389 -7.41 9.54 1.16
N ALA A 390 -7.17 8.95 -0.01
CA ALA A 390 -7.73 7.65 -0.38
C ALA A 390 -7.26 6.54 0.59
N ALA A 391 -5.97 6.52 0.91
CA ALA A 391 -5.38 5.52 1.81
C ALA A 391 -5.86 5.63 3.25
N LEU A 392 -5.92 6.85 3.79
CA LEU A 392 -6.41 7.12 5.14
C LEU A 392 -7.91 6.82 5.24
N SER A 393 -8.70 7.20 4.23
CA SER A 393 -10.13 6.91 4.18
C SER A 393 -10.40 5.40 4.19
N LEU A 394 -9.65 4.62 3.39
CA LEU A 394 -9.77 3.17 3.41
C LEU A 394 -9.33 2.56 4.74
N THR A 395 -8.18 2.98 5.27
CA THR A 395 -7.61 2.40 6.49
C THR A 395 -8.47 2.70 7.71
N TRP A 396 -8.81 3.97 7.93
CA TRP A 396 -9.61 4.39 9.07
C TRP A 396 -11.10 4.09 8.88
N GLY A 397 -11.61 4.01 7.66
CA GLY A 397 -12.96 3.52 7.40
C GLY A 397 -13.14 2.06 7.84
N THR A 398 -12.15 1.21 7.55
CA THR A 398 -12.22 -0.23 7.89
C THR A 398 -11.78 -0.52 9.32
N THR A 399 -10.65 0.04 9.76
CA THR A 399 -10.17 -0.11 11.15
C THR A 399 -11.07 0.62 12.13
N GLY A 400 -11.53 1.84 11.78
CA GLY A 400 -12.46 2.62 12.59
C GLY A 400 -13.83 1.95 12.72
N ALA A 401 -14.33 1.30 11.67
CA ALA A 401 -15.54 0.47 11.79
C ALA A 401 -15.37 -0.66 12.82
N ALA A 402 -14.22 -1.37 12.80
CA ALA A 402 -13.94 -2.40 13.79
C ALA A 402 -13.84 -1.83 15.22
N ILE A 403 -13.21 -0.66 15.38
CA ILE A 403 -13.14 0.07 16.66
C ILE A 403 -14.53 0.44 17.15
N ILE A 404 -15.38 1.03 16.31
CA ILE A 404 -16.76 1.43 16.68
C ILE A 404 -17.54 0.22 17.18
N VAL A 405 -17.56 -0.87 16.40
CA VAL A 405 -18.31 -2.07 16.79
C VAL A 405 -17.79 -2.65 18.10
N ALA A 406 -16.46 -2.72 18.28
CA ALA A 406 -15.85 -3.21 19.51
C ALA A 406 -16.10 -2.29 20.71
N PHE A 407 -16.05 -0.98 20.53
CA PHE A 407 -16.24 0.02 21.59
C PHE A 407 -17.66 0.01 22.15
N PHE A 408 -18.65 -0.22 21.28
CA PHE A 408 -20.06 -0.29 21.70
C PHE A 408 -20.48 -1.67 22.21
N THR A 409 -19.63 -2.70 22.08
CA THR A 409 -19.87 -4.02 22.67
C THR A 409 -19.80 -3.91 24.19
N PRO A 410 -20.81 -4.39 24.95
CA PRO A 410 -20.75 -4.41 26.40
C PRO A 410 -19.54 -5.23 26.90
N THR A 411 -18.73 -4.74 27.84
CA THR A 411 -18.77 -3.42 28.50
C THR A 411 -18.32 -2.27 27.58
N ARG A 412 -19.16 -1.23 27.44
CA ARG A 412 -18.87 -0.09 26.56
C ARG A 412 -17.60 0.65 26.97
N GLY A 413 -16.73 0.91 26.00
CA GLY A 413 -15.50 1.65 26.22
C GLY A 413 -14.30 1.10 25.44
N LEU A 414 -13.13 1.67 25.73
CA LEU A 414 -11.87 1.16 25.20
C LEU A 414 -11.42 -0.06 26.00
N ALA A 415 -11.65 -1.24 25.43
CA ALA A 415 -11.24 -2.54 25.94
C ALA A 415 -10.00 -3.08 25.19
N CYS A 416 -9.53 -4.29 25.56
CA CYS A 416 -8.41 -4.95 24.88
C CYS A 416 -8.64 -5.11 23.37
N ARG A 417 -9.86 -5.46 22.93
CA ARG A 417 -10.20 -5.65 21.50
C ARG A 417 -10.15 -4.33 20.72
N SER A 418 -10.95 -3.35 21.12
CA SER A 418 -11.00 -2.02 20.48
C SER A 418 -9.65 -1.29 20.57
N GLY A 419 -8.94 -1.43 21.69
CA GLY A 419 -7.60 -0.89 21.89
C GLY A 419 -6.56 -1.51 20.95
N SER A 420 -6.64 -2.83 20.72
CA SER A 420 -5.74 -3.51 19.79
C SER A 420 -5.92 -3.03 18.35
N TYR A 421 -7.16 -2.81 17.91
CA TYR A 421 -7.46 -2.24 16.60
C TYR A 421 -7.00 -0.78 16.49
N LEU A 422 -7.20 0.02 17.54
CA LEU A 422 -6.73 1.40 17.60
C LEU A 422 -5.20 1.48 17.48
N ILE A 423 -4.48 0.68 18.27
CA ILE A 423 -3.02 0.58 18.21
C ILE A 423 -2.58 0.21 16.79
N TYR A 424 -3.22 -0.80 16.18
CA TYR A 424 -2.88 -1.21 14.83
C TYR A 424 -3.06 -0.09 13.79
N GLY A 425 -4.18 0.63 13.84
CA GLY A 425 -4.46 1.75 12.93
C GLY A 425 -3.50 2.94 13.09
N VAL A 426 -3.20 3.31 14.35
CA VAL A 426 -2.23 4.36 14.67
C VAL A 426 -0.84 3.97 14.18
N ILE A 427 -0.37 2.77 14.52
CA ILE A 427 0.96 2.30 14.10
C ILE A 427 1.04 2.21 12.57
N SER A 428 0.01 1.69 11.90
CA SER A 428 -0.06 1.67 10.44
C SER A 428 0.14 3.05 9.82
N THR A 429 -0.52 4.07 10.38
CA THR A 429 -0.41 5.46 9.93
C THR A 429 0.98 6.04 10.21
N LEU A 430 1.55 5.77 11.38
CA LEU A 430 2.91 6.21 11.75
C LEU A 430 3.98 5.59 10.85
N VAL A 431 3.86 4.30 10.51
CA VAL A 431 4.76 3.63 9.56
C VAL A 431 4.74 4.35 8.21
N TRP A 432 3.54 4.64 7.68
CA TRP A 432 3.40 5.38 6.43
C TRP A 432 4.07 6.76 6.49
N ILE A 433 3.80 7.55 7.54
CA ILE A 433 4.41 8.86 7.75
C ILE A 433 5.94 8.75 7.79
N LEU A 434 6.49 7.82 8.58
CA LEU A 434 7.93 7.64 8.74
C LEU A 434 8.61 7.29 7.41
N LEU A 435 8.02 6.40 6.61
CA LEU A 435 8.60 5.95 5.35
C LEU A 435 8.48 7.00 4.24
N VAL A 436 7.35 7.73 4.16
CA VAL A 436 7.19 8.87 3.25
C VAL A 436 8.17 9.98 3.59
N ILE A 437 8.28 10.38 4.86
CA ILE A 437 9.24 11.39 5.29
C ILE A 437 10.68 10.93 5.00
N SER A 438 10.98 9.65 5.24
CA SER A 438 12.30 9.09 4.92
C SER A 438 12.61 9.19 3.42
N SER A 439 11.65 8.94 2.54
CA SER A 439 11.78 9.08 1.08
C SER A 439 12.03 10.53 0.66
N VAL A 440 11.22 11.46 1.18
CA VAL A 440 11.41 12.90 0.91
C VAL A 440 12.78 13.36 1.37
N LEU A 441 13.22 12.96 2.58
CA LEU A 441 14.55 13.30 3.08
C LEU A 441 15.67 12.68 2.24
N ALA A 442 15.50 11.44 1.75
CA ALA A 442 16.46 10.77 0.86
C ALA A 442 16.64 11.50 -0.46
N HIS A 443 15.64 12.26 -0.88
CA HIS A 443 15.72 13.13 -2.04
C HIS A 443 16.56 14.41 -1.78
N TYR A 444 16.64 14.88 -0.53
CA TYR A 444 17.26 16.18 -0.18
C TYR A 444 18.59 16.09 0.57
N SER A 445 18.85 15.02 1.31
CA SER A 445 20.04 14.85 2.18
C SER A 445 20.42 13.38 2.26
N THR A 446 21.49 13.05 2.99
CA THR A 446 22.10 11.70 2.98
C THR A 446 22.19 11.07 4.38
N PHE A 447 22.24 11.85 5.46
CA PHE A 447 22.66 11.37 6.80
C PHE A 447 21.51 10.95 7.74
N THR A 448 20.33 11.59 7.67
CA THR A 448 19.20 11.33 8.60
C THR A 448 18.27 10.18 8.17
N ILE A 449 18.55 9.55 7.02
CA ILE A 449 17.62 8.66 6.29
C ILE A 449 17.67 7.22 6.76
N THR A 450 18.87 6.70 7.06
CA THR A 450 19.06 5.30 7.39
C THR A 450 18.36 4.90 8.70
N VAL A 451 18.22 5.83 9.64
CA VAL A 451 17.58 5.56 10.94
C VAL A 451 16.06 5.53 10.83
N LYS A 452 15.44 6.53 10.17
CA LYS A 452 13.97 6.62 10.02
C LYS A 452 13.40 5.49 9.15
N GLY A 453 14.03 5.18 8.02
CA GLY A 453 13.59 4.10 7.14
C GLY A 453 13.66 2.71 7.79
N ARG A 454 14.68 2.46 8.63
CA ARG A 454 14.78 1.21 9.41
C ARG A 454 13.73 1.13 10.50
N LEU A 455 13.50 2.23 11.23
CA LEU A 455 12.49 2.29 12.27
C LEU A 455 11.09 2.02 11.72
N GLY A 456 10.72 2.64 10.59
CA GLY A 456 9.43 2.40 9.94
C GLY A 456 9.19 0.93 9.58
N LYS A 457 10.19 0.23 9.04
CA LYS A 457 10.11 -1.20 8.70
C LYS A 457 10.03 -2.10 9.93
N ILE A 458 10.78 -1.80 10.98
CA ILE A 458 10.74 -2.56 12.25
C ILE A 458 9.35 -2.40 12.86
N LEU A 459 8.85 -1.17 12.93
CA LEU A 459 7.53 -0.86 13.47
C LEU A 459 6.42 -1.55 12.65
N ALA A 460 6.53 -1.57 11.32
CA ALA A 460 5.61 -2.32 10.47
C ALA A 460 5.65 -3.83 10.77
N SER A 461 6.84 -4.40 10.95
CA SER A 461 7.00 -5.83 11.26
C SER A 461 6.37 -6.17 12.61
N ILE A 462 6.57 -5.31 13.62
CA ILE A 462 5.93 -5.46 14.93
C ILE A 462 4.40 -5.36 14.79
N ASN A 463 3.90 -4.39 14.00
CA ASN A 463 2.47 -4.23 13.80
C ASN A 463 1.83 -5.39 13.02
N ALA A 464 2.57 -6.00 12.09
CA ALA A 464 2.17 -7.21 11.38
C ALA A 464 2.07 -8.42 12.31
N VAL A 465 2.99 -8.56 13.26
CA VAL A 465 2.89 -9.58 14.31
C VAL A 465 1.71 -9.27 15.24
N TRP A 466 1.57 -8.01 15.67
CA TRP A 466 0.50 -7.56 16.57
C TRP A 466 -0.90 -7.92 16.06
N VAL A 467 -1.16 -7.71 14.77
CA VAL A 467 -2.48 -8.03 14.19
C VAL A 467 -2.75 -9.53 14.16
N ILE A 468 -1.74 -10.36 13.87
CA ILE A 468 -1.87 -11.83 13.90
C ILE A 468 -2.13 -12.29 15.35
N LEU A 469 -1.41 -11.74 16.33
CA LEU A 469 -1.60 -12.06 17.75
C LEU A 469 -2.97 -11.63 18.24
N THR A 470 -3.44 -10.46 17.85
CA THR A 470 -4.78 -9.97 18.20
C THR A 470 -5.85 -10.94 17.70
N CYS A 471 -5.69 -11.49 16.49
CA CYS A 471 -6.59 -12.52 15.97
C CYS A 471 -6.53 -13.80 16.80
N LEU A 472 -5.33 -14.32 17.10
CA LEU A 472 -5.16 -15.52 17.91
C LEU A 472 -5.73 -15.35 19.33
N PHE A 473 -5.53 -14.19 19.96
CA PHE A 473 -6.08 -13.87 21.27
C PHE A 473 -7.60 -13.75 21.26
N GLN A 474 -8.16 -13.15 20.21
CA GLN A 474 -9.61 -13.06 20.06
C GLN A 474 -10.26 -14.42 19.83
N PHE A 475 -9.65 -15.29 19.02
CA PHE A 475 -10.23 -16.60 18.69
C PHE A 475 -10.02 -17.65 19.79
N SER A 476 -9.02 -17.46 20.66
CA SER A 476 -8.73 -18.37 21.76
C SER A 476 -9.39 -17.99 23.09
N SER A 477 -10.30 -17.02 23.09
CA SER A 477 -10.91 -16.44 24.31
C SER A 477 -9.90 -15.83 25.28
N PHE A 478 -8.69 -15.50 24.83
CA PHE A 478 -7.68 -14.84 25.67
C PHE A 478 -8.13 -13.45 26.15
N PHE A 479 -8.88 -12.74 25.31
CA PHE A 479 -9.50 -11.46 25.67
C PHE A 479 -10.72 -11.61 26.59
N ASP A 480 -11.23 -12.82 26.82
CA ASP A 480 -12.39 -13.05 27.68
C ASP A 480 -11.89 -13.22 29.12
N ARG A 481 -11.56 -12.10 29.76
CA ARG A 481 -10.97 -11.99 31.10
C ARG A 481 -11.50 -10.74 31.78
N CYS A 482 -11.60 -10.75 33.11
CA CYS A 482 -12.05 -9.58 33.88
C CYS A 482 -11.35 -8.27 33.46
N TRP A 483 -10.04 -8.27 33.24
CA TRP A 483 -9.32 -7.07 32.80
C TRP A 483 -9.77 -6.56 31.43
N CYS A 484 -9.89 -7.46 30.47
CA CYS A 484 -10.17 -7.11 29.08
C CYS A 484 -11.65 -6.80 28.85
N ASP A 485 -12.55 -7.50 29.53
CA ASP A 485 -14.00 -7.29 29.40
C ASP A 485 -14.50 -6.11 30.24
N SER A 486 -13.76 -5.65 31.26
CA SER A 486 -14.22 -4.56 32.13
C SER A 486 -13.96 -3.14 31.61
N SER A 487 -13.39 -2.98 30.41
CA SER A 487 -13.00 -1.66 29.84
C SER A 487 -12.14 -0.80 30.79
N VAL A 488 -11.21 -1.44 31.50
CA VAL A 488 -10.39 -0.79 32.56
C VAL A 488 -9.59 0.41 32.03
N PHE A 489 -9.10 0.36 30.79
CA PHE A 489 -8.36 1.47 30.18
C PHE A 489 -9.19 2.75 30.04
N TYR A 490 -10.50 2.63 29.84
CA TYR A 490 -11.40 3.75 29.60
C TYR A 490 -12.05 4.27 30.88
N LEU A 491 -12.53 3.37 31.74
CA LEU A 491 -13.30 3.71 32.93
C LEU A 491 -12.41 3.89 34.18
N GLY A 492 -11.19 3.37 34.14
CA GLY A 492 -10.31 3.24 35.31
C GLY A 492 -10.77 2.11 36.24
N ALA A 493 -9.83 1.52 36.99
CA ALA A 493 -10.09 0.32 37.80
C ALA A 493 -11.25 0.46 38.81
N LYS A 494 -11.53 1.69 39.29
CA LYS A 494 -12.60 1.96 40.25
C LYS A 494 -14.01 1.93 39.65
N ASN A 495 -14.16 2.35 38.38
CA ASN A 495 -15.46 2.44 37.71
C ASN A 495 -15.66 1.36 36.65
N ALA A 496 -14.64 0.55 36.40
CA ALA A 496 -14.68 -0.57 35.46
C ALA A 496 -15.64 -1.67 35.95
N TYR A 497 -16.35 -2.29 35.02
CA TYR A 497 -17.32 -3.34 35.31
C TYR A 497 -17.36 -4.35 34.15
N ASN A 498 -17.56 -5.62 34.45
CA ASN A 498 -17.68 -6.70 33.48
C ASN A 498 -19.15 -7.08 33.28
N VAL A 499 -19.65 -6.91 32.05
CA VAL A 499 -20.98 -7.41 31.66
C VAL A 499 -20.88 -8.90 31.35
N ILE A 500 -21.46 -9.72 32.24
CA ILE A 500 -21.43 -11.19 32.10
C ILE A 500 -22.73 -11.72 31.48
N ASN A 501 -23.89 -11.16 31.87
CA ASN A 501 -25.18 -11.52 31.30
C ASN A 501 -25.65 -10.47 30.28
N VAL A 502 -25.49 -10.78 28.99
CA VAL A 502 -25.88 -9.91 27.88
C VAL A 502 -27.36 -10.13 27.54
N GLY A 503 -28.20 -9.11 27.74
CA GLY A 503 -29.64 -9.19 27.49
C GLY A 503 -30.03 -8.84 26.04
N GLN A 504 -31.31 -9.06 25.70
CA GLN A 504 -31.84 -8.71 24.37
C GLN A 504 -31.74 -7.20 24.08
N ALA A 505 -31.87 -6.35 25.10
CA ALA A 505 -31.73 -4.91 24.95
C ALA A 505 -30.31 -4.50 24.51
N ASP A 506 -29.27 -5.20 25.01
CA ASP A 506 -27.88 -4.96 24.64
C ASP A 506 -27.61 -5.41 23.20
N VAL A 507 -28.14 -6.58 22.83
CA VAL A 507 -28.08 -7.07 21.44
C VAL A 507 -28.76 -6.08 20.49
N ASN A 508 -29.92 -5.55 20.87
CA ASN A 508 -30.63 -4.56 20.07
C ASN A 508 -29.83 -3.25 19.96
N ALA A 509 -29.18 -2.80 21.04
CA ALA A 509 -28.34 -1.61 21.05
C ALA A 509 -27.10 -1.76 20.14
N LEU A 510 -26.62 -3.00 19.91
CA LEU A 510 -25.50 -3.26 18.99
C LEU A 510 -25.87 -3.19 17.52
N ASN A 511 -27.16 -3.23 17.17
CA ASN A 511 -27.58 -3.20 15.76
C ASN A 511 -27.13 -1.90 15.07
N ALA A 512 -27.32 -0.74 15.69
CA ALA A 512 -26.96 0.53 15.07
C ALA A 512 -25.43 0.68 14.85
N PRO A 513 -24.55 0.49 15.87
CA PRO A 513 -23.10 0.48 15.66
C PRO A 513 -22.65 -0.57 14.65
N TRP A 514 -23.30 -1.75 14.63
CA TRP A 514 -22.99 -2.80 13.68
C TRP A 514 -23.35 -2.41 12.24
N ILE A 515 -24.54 -1.86 12.00
CA ILE A 515 -24.97 -1.36 10.68
C ILE A 515 -24.05 -0.23 10.23
N GLY A 516 -23.79 0.75 11.11
CA GLY A 516 -22.89 1.86 10.82
C GLY A 516 -21.48 1.39 10.49
N GLY A 517 -20.96 0.41 11.22
CA GLY A 517 -19.67 -0.22 10.94
C GLY A 517 -19.62 -0.94 9.59
N VAL A 518 -20.68 -1.69 9.22
CA VAL A 518 -20.78 -2.29 7.86
C VAL A 518 -20.72 -1.21 6.80
N ALA A 519 -21.59 -0.20 6.93
CA ALA A 519 -21.76 0.84 5.94
C ALA A 519 -20.45 1.61 5.74
N LEU A 520 -19.76 1.95 6.83
CA LEU A 520 -18.48 2.65 6.79
C LEU A 520 -17.38 1.80 6.14
N ALA A 521 -17.16 0.57 6.61
CA ALA A 521 -16.10 -0.29 6.07
C ALA A 521 -16.33 -0.62 4.59
N SER A 522 -17.56 -1.01 4.24
CA SER A 522 -17.93 -1.40 2.87
C SER A 522 -17.96 -0.18 1.95
N GLY A 523 -18.49 0.96 2.42
CA GLY A 523 -18.51 2.20 1.67
C GLY A 523 -17.12 2.70 1.32
N CYS A 524 -16.21 2.76 2.30
CA CYS A 524 -14.81 3.14 2.05
C CYS A 524 -14.09 2.16 1.10
N ALA A 525 -14.35 0.84 1.23
CA ALA A 525 -13.82 -0.16 0.31
C ALA A 525 -14.32 0.01 -1.12
N VAL A 526 -15.63 0.22 -1.31
CA VAL A 526 -16.26 0.45 -2.63
C VAL A 526 -15.76 1.76 -3.24
N LEU A 527 -15.70 2.85 -2.47
CA LEU A 527 -15.20 4.13 -2.95
C LEU A 527 -13.74 4.03 -3.38
N PHE A 528 -12.90 3.33 -2.61
CA PHE A 528 -11.50 3.12 -2.97
C PHE A 528 -11.36 2.26 -4.24
N MET A 529 -12.15 1.20 -4.37
CA MET A 529 -12.20 0.40 -5.61
C MET A 529 -12.69 1.22 -6.81
N GLY A 530 -13.72 2.06 -6.63
CA GLY A 530 -14.20 2.97 -7.66
C GLY A 530 -13.10 3.94 -8.11
N PHE A 531 -12.40 4.54 -7.15
CA PHE A 531 -11.23 5.38 -7.40
C PHE A 531 -10.14 4.67 -8.22
N VAL A 532 -9.78 3.43 -7.86
CA VAL A 532 -8.80 2.64 -8.62
C VAL A 532 -9.30 2.34 -10.05
N ASN A 533 -10.53 1.84 -10.19
CA ASN A 533 -11.08 1.46 -11.50
C ASN A 533 -11.25 2.65 -12.45
N VAL A 534 -11.56 3.85 -11.94
CA VAL A 534 -11.68 5.06 -12.77
C VAL A 534 -10.31 5.51 -13.31
N LEU A 535 -9.24 5.29 -12.54
CA LEU A 535 -7.91 5.82 -12.86
C LEU A 535 -6.96 4.82 -13.54
N ILE A 536 -7.29 3.52 -13.55
CA ILE A 536 -6.39 2.46 -14.02
C ILE A 536 -6.12 2.48 -15.53
N ASN A 537 -7.08 2.92 -16.33
CA ASN A 537 -7.01 2.92 -17.80
C ASN A 537 -7.16 4.35 -18.35
N PRO A 538 -6.15 5.20 -18.23
CA PRO A 538 -6.22 6.54 -18.81
C PRO A 538 -6.18 6.48 -20.35
N ALA A 539 -6.82 7.47 -20.99
CA ALA A 539 -6.71 7.65 -22.43
C ALA A 539 -5.25 7.99 -22.81
N LEU A 540 -4.66 7.20 -23.70
CA LEU A 540 -3.30 7.42 -24.17
C LEU A 540 -3.28 8.49 -25.26
N PRO A 541 -2.16 9.24 -25.41
CA PRO A 541 -1.97 10.13 -26.55
C PRO A 541 -2.02 9.35 -27.87
N ASP A 542 -2.56 10.01 -28.90
CA ASP A 542 -2.76 9.46 -30.25
C ASP A 542 -1.45 9.18 -30.99
#